data_AF-A0A3M1DSM7-F1
#
_entry.id   AF-A0A3M1DSM7-F1
#
_cell.length_a   1.000
_cell.length_b   1.000
_cell.length_c   1.000
_cell.angle_alpha   90.00
_cell.angle_beta   90.00
_cell.angle_gamma   90.00
#
_symmetry.space_group_name_H-M   'P 1'
#
loop_
_entity.id
_entity.type
_entity.pdbx_description
1 polymer ?
#
loop_
_entity_poly.entity_id
_entity_poly.type
_entity_poly.pdbx_seq_one_letter_code
_entity_poly.pdbx_strand_id
1 'polypeptide(L)'
;MARKSLWLTGIILLLTVAFLAACGVPTASPTPLPQPTEAVPAPTTAPPTEEVLYLNLMWHQHQPLYYKDENGVYTRPWVRVHATKDYYDMAATVAQYPSVHVTFNLTPVLIRQLDDFVQNGAKDRYWVLAEKPASELTPEEKEFILRRFFDANWDRVIPRYPGYHALLQKRGGTDDEAIARALETFTE
;
A
#
# COMPACT_ATOMS: atom_id res chain seq x y z
N MET A 1 -60.76 -9.75 14.59
CA MET A 1 -59.50 -9.14 14.10
C MET A 1 -59.60 -7.63 14.23
N ALA A 2 -59.14 -7.06 15.35
CA ALA A 2 -58.91 -5.62 15.61
C ALA A 2 -58.35 -5.49 17.05
N ARG A 3 -57.52 -4.49 17.35
CA ARG A 3 -56.76 -4.40 18.62
C ARG A 3 -56.58 -2.93 19.05
N LYS A 4 -56.55 -2.70 20.37
CA LYS A 4 -56.08 -1.49 21.11
C LYS A 4 -57.06 -0.34 21.41
N SER A 5 -57.22 -0.05 22.71
CA SER A 5 -57.07 1.29 23.38
C SER A 5 -57.04 1.02 24.92
N LEU A 6 -56.04 1.38 25.76
CA LEU A 6 -55.61 2.70 26.29
C LEU A 6 -56.70 3.29 27.25
N TRP A 7 -56.51 3.59 28.56
CA TRP A 7 -55.58 4.52 29.26
C TRP A 7 -55.51 4.34 30.83
N LEU A 8 -54.56 5.05 31.47
CA LEU A 8 -54.32 5.48 32.90
C LEU A 8 -55.55 5.54 33.88
N THR A 9 -55.51 5.43 35.23
CA THR A 9 -54.73 6.05 36.36
C THR A 9 -54.82 5.18 37.67
N GLY A 10 -54.36 5.51 38.91
CA GLY A 10 -53.36 6.47 39.43
C GLY A 10 -53.49 7.00 40.90
N ILE A 11 -52.84 6.33 41.89
CA ILE A 11 -52.33 6.82 43.23
C ILE A 11 -53.34 7.19 44.38
N ILE A 12 -52.87 7.11 45.65
CA ILE A 12 -53.32 7.75 46.95
C ILE A 12 -54.29 6.91 47.83
N LEU A 13 -54.15 6.73 49.18
CA LEU A 13 -53.10 7.01 50.20
C LEU A 13 -53.47 6.40 51.60
N LEU A 14 -52.44 6.06 52.42
CA LEU A 14 -52.36 5.78 53.90
C LEU A 14 -53.60 5.47 54.79
N LEU A 15 -53.37 4.66 55.84
CA LEU A 15 -53.77 4.96 57.24
C LEU A 15 -53.00 4.13 58.31
N THR A 16 -52.50 4.80 59.36
CA THR A 16 -52.13 4.35 60.76
C THR A 16 -51.19 3.15 60.99
N VAL A 17 -50.03 3.23 61.69
CA VAL A 17 -49.76 3.62 63.12
C VAL A 17 -50.31 2.58 64.13
N ALA A 18 -49.62 2.12 65.20
CA ALA A 18 -48.21 2.05 65.63
C ALA A 18 -48.14 1.29 67.00
N PHE A 19 -46.98 0.70 67.38
CA PHE A 19 -46.61 0.27 68.76
C PHE A 19 -47.51 -0.81 69.45
N LEU A 20 -47.12 -1.51 70.54
CA LEU A 20 -45.87 -2.20 70.96
C LEU A 20 -46.22 -3.06 72.21
N ALA A 21 -45.35 -4.01 72.59
CA ALA A 21 -45.43 -4.89 73.78
C ALA A 21 -46.50 -6.02 73.74
N ALA A 22 -46.33 -7.19 74.38
CA ALA A 22 -45.33 -7.56 75.39
C ALA A 22 -44.84 -9.03 75.31
N CYS A 23 -43.62 -9.25 75.82
CA CYS A 23 -43.09 -10.44 76.49
C CYS A 23 -43.42 -11.86 75.96
N GLY A 24 -42.46 -12.46 75.25
CA GLY A 24 -42.27 -13.90 75.17
C GLY A 24 -40.79 -14.24 75.43
N VAL A 25 -40.51 -15.17 76.34
CA VAL A 25 -39.13 -15.60 76.65
C VAL A 25 -38.59 -16.47 75.50
N PRO A 26 -37.35 -16.26 75.01
CA PRO A 26 -36.83 -17.04 73.90
C PRO A 26 -36.48 -18.47 74.34
N THR A 27 -37.30 -19.44 73.93
CA THR A 27 -36.91 -20.86 73.91
C THR A 27 -35.76 -21.02 72.92
N ALA A 28 -34.63 -21.59 73.36
CA ALA A 28 -33.51 -21.85 72.48
C ALA A 28 -33.90 -22.87 71.39
N SER A 29 -33.87 -22.45 70.12
CA SER A 29 -34.06 -23.34 68.98
C SER A 29 -32.88 -24.31 68.85
N PRO A 30 -33.11 -25.60 68.52
CA PRO A 30 -32.01 -26.53 68.28
C PRO A 30 -31.17 -26.08 67.08
N THR A 31 -29.85 -26.17 67.22
CA THR A 31 -28.87 -25.79 66.19
C THR A 31 -29.12 -26.58 64.89
N PRO A 32 -29.24 -25.93 63.73
CA PRO A 32 -29.29 -26.63 62.45
C PRO A 32 -27.99 -27.43 62.22
N LEU A 33 -28.13 -28.65 61.71
CA LEU A 33 -26.97 -29.42 61.23
C LEU A 33 -26.27 -28.66 60.10
N PRO A 34 -24.92 -28.69 60.01
CA PRO A 34 -24.21 -28.03 58.93
C PRO A 34 -24.62 -28.63 57.58
N GLN A 35 -25.20 -27.81 56.70
CA GLN A 35 -25.44 -28.20 55.32
C GLN A 35 -24.10 -28.36 54.59
N PRO A 36 -23.95 -29.37 53.70
CA PRO A 36 -22.79 -29.45 52.83
C PRO A 36 -22.67 -28.17 52.00
N THR A 37 -21.52 -27.51 52.05
CA THR A 37 -21.23 -26.38 51.17
C THR A 37 -21.05 -26.91 49.75
N GLU A 38 -22.03 -26.69 48.87
CA GLU A 38 -21.81 -26.84 47.44
C GLU A 38 -20.69 -25.87 47.02
N ALA A 39 -19.58 -26.42 46.54
CA ALA A 39 -18.48 -25.63 46.04
C ALA A 39 -18.92 -24.92 44.76
N VAL A 40 -19.05 -23.59 44.84
CA VAL A 40 -19.26 -22.75 43.65
C VAL A 40 -18.10 -23.01 42.69
N PRO A 41 -18.35 -23.49 41.45
CA PRO A 41 -17.27 -23.69 40.50
C PRO A 41 -16.61 -22.34 40.22
N ALA A 42 -15.28 -22.29 40.36
CA ALA A 42 -14.53 -21.09 40.04
C ALA A 42 -14.82 -20.68 38.59
N PRO A 43 -14.97 -19.38 38.28
CA PRO A 43 -15.21 -18.93 36.93
C PRO A 43 -13.99 -19.28 36.07
N THR A 44 -14.15 -20.27 35.18
CA THR A 44 -13.15 -20.59 34.16
C THR A 44 -13.01 -19.40 33.23
N THR A 45 -12.03 -18.53 33.51
CA THR A 45 -11.65 -17.47 32.60
C THR A 45 -11.11 -18.11 31.33
N ALA A 46 -11.87 -18.00 30.24
CA ALA A 46 -11.36 -18.37 28.93
C ALA A 46 -10.07 -17.56 28.66
N PRO A 47 -9.04 -18.16 28.03
CA PRO A 47 -7.84 -17.42 27.67
C PRO A 47 -8.23 -16.22 26.77
N PRO A 48 -7.52 -15.08 26.88
CA PRO A 48 -7.84 -13.91 26.08
C PRO A 48 -7.73 -14.26 24.59
N THR A 49 -8.82 -14.03 23.85
CA THR A 49 -8.81 -14.13 22.39
C THR A 49 -7.99 -12.97 21.85
N GLU A 50 -6.84 -13.25 21.23
CA GLU A 50 -6.10 -12.24 20.47
C GLU A 50 -7.00 -11.67 19.36
N GLU A 51 -7.13 -10.34 19.32
CA GLU A 51 -7.78 -9.65 18.21
C GLU A 51 -6.85 -9.63 16.99
N VAL A 52 -6.89 -10.70 16.20
CA VAL A 52 -6.06 -10.86 15.00
C VAL A 52 -6.62 -10.04 13.83
N LEU A 53 -5.81 -9.08 13.35
CA LEU A 53 -6.06 -8.38 12.08
C LEU A 53 -5.50 -9.18 10.91
N TYR A 54 -6.39 -9.66 10.03
CA TYR A 54 -5.99 -10.28 8.76
C TYR A 54 -5.63 -9.21 7.72
N LEU A 55 -4.40 -9.24 7.23
CA LEU A 55 -3.89 -8.31 6.22
C LEU A 55 -3.67 -9.04 4.87
N ASN A 56 -4.18 -8.47 3.79
CA ASN A 56 -3.79 -8.84 2.43
C ASN A 56 -3.08 -7.66 1.76
N LEU A 57 -1.83 -7.89 1.34
CA LEU A 57 -1.08 -6.94 0.54
C LEU A 57 -1.13 -7.41 -0.92
N MET A 58 -1.74 -6.61 -1.80
CA MET A 58 -1.77 -6.88 -3.24
C MET A 58 -1.12 -5.75 -4.02
N TRP A 59 -0.20 -6.11 -4.92
CA TRP A 59 0.49 -5.19 -5.81
C TRP A 59 0.08 -5.44 -7.26
N HIS A 60 -0.54 -4.44 -7.88
CA HIS A 60 -0.95 -4.47 -9.28
C HIS A 60 0.12 -3.79 -10.15
N GLN A 61 0.81 -4.58 -10.97
CA GLN A 61 1.83 -4.12 -11.90
C GLN A 61 1.22 -4.00 -13.30
N HIS A 62 1.17 -2.76 -13.78
CA HIS A 62 0.62 -2.41 -15.07
C HIS A 62 1.53 -1.45 -15.83
N GLN A 63 1.61 -1.68 -17.14
CA GLN A 63 2.07 -0.72 -18.13
C GLN A 63 1.09 -0.78 -19.31
N PRO A 64 0.71 0.35 -19.93
CA PRO A 64 -0.09 0.33 -21.15
C PRO A 64 0.69 -0.34 -22.30
N LEU A 65 0.01 -0.59 -23.42
CA LEU A 65 0.69 -1.01 -24.65
C LEU A 65 1.50 0.17 -25.19
N TYR A 66 2.82 0.04 -25.21
CA TYR A 66 3.68 0.94 -25.95
C TYR A 66 3.85 0.44 -27.38
N TYR A 67 3.83 1.37 -28.33
CA TYR A 67 4.03 1.05 -29.73
C TYR A 67 5.52 1.08 -30.08
N LYS A 68 5.89 0.15 -30.96
CA LYS A 68 7.16 0.16 -31.68
C LYS A 68 7.10 1.17 -32.83
N ASP A 69 8.23 1.72 -33.21
CA ASP A 69 8.38 2.44 -34.48
C ASP A 69 8.55 1.47 -35.67
N GLU A 70 8.79 2.02 -36.86
CA GLU A 70 9.02 1.27 -38.11
C GLU A 70 10.24 0.33 -38.05
N ASN A 71 11.20 0.60 -37.14
CA ASN A 71 12.39 -0.22 -36.93
C ASN A 71 12.19 -1.28 -35.85
N GLY A 72 10.97 -1.41 -35.30
CA GLY A 72 10.65 -2.36 -34.25
C GLY A 72 11.09 -1.94 -32.84
N VAL A 73 11.50 -0.68 -32.64
CA VAL A 73 12.00 -0.17 -31.36
C VAL A 73 10.87 0.47 -30.55
N TYR A 74 10.72 0.10 -29.28
CA TYR A 74 9.71 0.68 -28.40
C TYR A 74 9.93 2.18 -28.19
N THR A 75 8.90 2.98 -28.46
CA THR A 75 8.95 4.44 -28.38
C THR A 75 9.03 4.99 -26.95
N ARG A 76 8.89 4.14 -25.92
CA ARG A 76 8.91 4.48 -24.49
C ARG A 76 9.69 3.42 -23.69
N PRO A 77 10.40 3.79 -22.62
CA PRO A 77 11.26 2.87 -21.88
C PRO A 77 10.55 2.19 -20.71
N TRP A 78 9.29 2.58 -20.43
CA TRP A 78 8.64 2.41 -19.13
C TRP A 78 8.49 0.94 -18.71
N VAL A 79 8.20 0.01 -19.64
CA VAL A 79 8.21 -1.43 -19.36
C VAL A 79 9.55 -1.88 -18.79
N ARG A 80 10.67 -1.58 -19.47
CA ARG A 80 12.00 -1.98 -19.00
C ARG A 80 12.38 -1.28 -17.70
N VAL A 81 12.26 0.04 -17.62
CA VAL A 81 12.79 0.77 -16.45
C VAL A 81 11.98 0.50 -15.18
N HIS A 82 10.66 0.28 -15.27
CA HIS A 82 9.88 -0.19 -14.11
C HIS A 82 10.18 -1.65 -13.77
N ALA A 83 10.43 -2.52 -14.76
CA ALA A 83 10.81 -3.91 -14.50
C ALA A 83 12.15 -4.02 -13.77
N THR A 84 13.18 -3.32 -14.25
CA THR A 84 14.55 -3.38 -13.71
C THR A 84 14.76 -2.57 -12.43
N LYS A 85 13.80 -1.74 -12.03
CA LYS A 85 13.86 -0.90 -10.82
C LYS A 85 12.80 -1.29 -9.79
N ASP A 86 11.53 -1.21 -10.16
CA ASP A 86 10.44 -1.30 -9.18
C ASP A 86 9.94 -2.75 -9.04
N TYR A 87 9.63 -3.42 -10.16
CA TYR A 87 8.95 -4.72 -10.13
C TYR A 87 9.84 -5.84 -9.60
N TYR A 88 11.12 -5.86 -10.01
CA TYR A 88 12.10 -6.80 -9.49
C TYR A 88 12.37 -6.56 -8.00
N ASP A 89 12.70 -5.33 -7.59
CA ASP A 89 13.06 -5.01 -6.20
C ASP A 89 11.93 -5.33 -5.22
N MET A 90 10.67 -5.11 -5.61
CA MET A 90 9.51 -5.49 -4.79
C MET A 90 9.45 -7.00 -4.54
N ALA A 91 9.65 -7.83 -5.57
CA ALA A 91 9.64 -9.29 -5.44
C ALA A 91 10.88 -9.81 -4.70
N ALA A 92 12.07 -9.28 -5.03
CA ALA A 92 13.33 -9.63 -4.39
C ALA A 92 13.39 -9.23 -2.91
N THR A 93 12.71 -8.13 -2.53
CA THR A 93 12.55 -7.73 -1.12
C THR A 93 11.66 -8.71 -0.37
N VAL A 94 10.47 -9.05 -0.88
CA VAL A 94 9.55 -9.97 -0.18
C VAL A 94 10.11 -11.38 -0.06
N ALA A 95 10.92 -11.84 -1.02
CA ALA A 95 11.61 -13.12 -0.93
C ALA A 95 12.53 -13.26 0.33
N GLN A 96 12.93 -12.15 0.96
CA GLN A 96 13.72 -12.13 2.20
C GLN A 96 12.86 -12.35 3.46
N TYR A 97 11.53 -12.26 3.34
CA TYR A 97 10.57 -12.33 4.45
C TYR A 97 9.54 -13.45 4.19
N PRO A 98 9.92 -14.74 4.30
CA PRO A 98 9.07 -15.87 3.90
C PRO A 98 7.77 -16.02 4.72
N SER A 99 7.64 -15.36 5.86
CA SER A 99 6.40 -15.28 6.66
C SER A 99 5.44 -14.17 6.21
N VAL A 100 5.86 -13.29 5.29
CA VAL A 100 5.03 -12.20 4.75
C VAL A 100 4.43 -12.63 3.42
N HIS A 101 3.10 -12.76 3.38
CA HIS A 101 2.38 -13.15 2.17
C HIS A 101 1.87 -11.92 1.42
N VAL A 102 2.22 -11.81 0.14
CA VAL A 102 1.74 -10.77 -0.78
C VAL A 102 1.25 -11.38 -2.08
N THR A 103 0.33 -10.69 -2.78
CA THR A 103 -0.13 -11.08 -4.11
C THR A 103 0.40 -10.10 -5.15
N PHE A 104 1.17 -10.60 -6.12
CA PHE A 104 1.53 -9.84 -7.32
C PHE A 104 0.51 -10.13 -8.43
N ASN A 105 -0.13 -9.09 -8.96
CA ASN A 105 -0.97 -9.17 -10.15
C ASN A 105 -0.29 -8.43 -11.31
N LEU A 106 0.06 -9.16 -12.36
CA LEU A 106 0.68 -8.60 -13.57
C LEU A 106 -0.34 -8.60 -14.71
N THR A 107 -0.54 -7.45 -15.35
CA THR A 107 -1.45 -7.37 -16.50
C THR A 107 -0.92 -8.15 -17.72
N PRO A 108 -1.77 -8.80 -18.55
CA PRO A 108 -1.32 -9.54 -19.73
C PRO A 108 -0.57 -8.68 -20.76
N VAL A 109 -0.88 -7.38 -20.84
CA VAL A 109 -0.17 -6.42 -21.71
C VAL A 109 1.23 -6.08 -21.19
N LEU A 110 1.47 -6.12 -19.88
CA LEU A 110 2.81 -6.01 -19.30
C LEU A 110 3.62 -7.27 -19.63
N ILE A 111 3.07 -8.46 -19.36
CA ILE A 111 3.74 -9.75 -19.60
C ILE A 111 4.19 -9.86 -21.07
N ARG A 112 3.30 -9.62 -22.04
CA ARG A 112 3.66 -9.67 -23.47
C ARG A 112 4.77 -8.71 -23.88
N GLN A 113 4.89 -7.54 -23.24
CA GLN A 113 5.96 -6.59 -23.53
C GLN A 113 7.28 -7.03 -22.87
N LEU A 114 7.24 -7.60 -21.66
CA LEU A 114 8.41 -8.19 -21.01
C LEU A 114 8.98 -9.37 -21.80
N ASP A 115 8.11 -10.28 -22.26
CA ASP A 115 8.49 -11.39 -23.13
C ASP A 115 9.17 -10.90 -24.42
N ASP A 116 8.73 -9.79 -24.98
CA ASP A 116 9.32 -9.22 -26.21
C ASP A 116 10.74 -8.66 -25.98
N PHE A 117 11.01 -8.04 -24.82
CA PHE A 117 12.39 -7.67 -24.42
C PHE A 117 13.28 -8.90 -24.20
N VAL A 118 12.75 -9.97 -23.59
CA VAL A 118 13.54 -11.14 -23.17
C VAL A 118 13.76 -12.17 -24.28
N GLN A 119 12.71 -12.46 -25.06
CA GLN A 119 12.68 -13.57 -26.03
C GLN A 119 12.94 -13.08 -27.48
N ASN A 120 12.53 -11.86 -27.81
CA ASN A 120 12.62 -11.32 -29.18
C ASN A 120 13.73 -10.25 -29.35
N GLY A 121 14.49 -9.96 -28.28
CA GLY A 121 15.58 -8.98 -28.31
C GLY A 121 15.12 -7.53 -28.51
N ALA A 122 13.86 -7.21 -28.20
CA ALA A 122 13.35 -5.85 -28.35
C ALA A 122 14.12 -4.85 -27.49
N LYS A 123 14.26 -3.63 -28.00
CA LYS A 123 14.81 -2.48 -27.27
C LYS A 123 13.82 -1.32 -27.29
N ASP A 124 13.99 -0.38 -26.37
CA ASP A 124 13.37 0.93 -26.43
C ASP A 124 14.36 2.00 -26.89
N ARG A 125 13.83 3.13 -27.36
CA ARG A 125 14.64 4.24 -27.90
C ARG A 125 15.66 4.81 -26.91
N TYR A 126 15.40 4.72 -25.60
CA TYR A 126 16.34 5.24 -24.59
C TYR A 126 17.50 4.26 -24.40
N TRP A 127 17.25 2.94 -24.49
CA TRP A 127 18.30 1.93 -24.54
C TRP A 127 19.18 2.12 -25.78
N VAL A 128 18.58 2.16 -26.98
CA VAL A 128 19.32 2.31 -28.25
C VAL A 128 20.23 3.55 -28.23
N LEU A 129 19.73 4.69 -27.76
CA LEU A 129 20.52 5.92 -27.69
C LEU A 129 21.55 5.94 -26.56
N ALA A 130 21.36 5.17 -25.48
CA ALA A 130 22.33 5.07 -24.39
C ALA A 130 23.54 4.18 -24.72
N GLU A 131 23.42 3.29 -25.72
CA GLU A 131 24.52 2.46 -26.22
C GLU A 131 25.28 3.09 -27.40
N LYS A 132 24.72 4.10 -28.05
CA LYS A 132 25.32 4.72 -29.24
C LYS A 132 26.52 5.61 -28.85
N PRO A 133 27.69 5.51 -29.52
CA PRO A 133 28.82 6.39 -29.27
C PRO A 133 28.46 7.87 -29.45
N ALA A 134 29.00 8.75 -28.60
CA ALA A 134 28.65 10.17 -28.60
C ALA A 134 29.03 10.91 -29.90
N SER A 135 30.08 10.41 -30.57
CA SER A 135 30.55 10.81 -31.91
C SER A 135 29.51 10.53 -33.01
N GLU A 136 28.71 9.49 -32.85
CA GLU A 136 27.78 8.98 -33.87
C GLU A 136 26.34 9.52 -33.72
N LEU A 137 26.05 10.26 -32.63
CA LEU A 137 24.73 10.84 -32.38
C LEU A 137 24.42 11.96 -33.37
N THR A 138 23.29 11.84 -34.09
CA THR A 138 22.78 12.93 -34.95
C THR A 138 22.25 14.09 -34.08
N PRO A 139 22.10 15.31 -34.63
CA PRO A 139 21.53 16.44 -33.88
C PRO A 139 20.18 16.12 -33.23
N GLU A 140 19.31 15.39 -33.93
CA GLU A 140 17.96 15.02 -33.47
C GLU A 140 17.99 13.97 -32.35
N GLU A 141 18.98 13.07 -32.39
CA GLU A 141 19.22 12.10 -31.31
C GLU A 141 19.78 12.79 -30.06
N LYS A 142 20.74 13.72 -30.23
CA LYS A 142 21.24 14.56 -29.14
C LYS A 142 20.11 15.38 -28.52
N GLU A 143 19.26 15.99 -29.34
CA GLU A 143 18.10 16.76 -28.88
C GLU A 143 17.14 15.88 -28.06
N PHE A 144 16.85 14.67 -28.54
CA PHE A 144 16.04 13.70 -27.80
C PHE A 144 16.65 13.36 -26.44
N ILE A 145 17.97 13.12 -26.36
CA ILE A 145 18.66 12.86 -25.08
C ILE A 145 18.51 14.06 -24.15
N LEU A 146 18.84 15.27 -24.60
CA LEU A 146 18.78 16.49 -23.78
C LEU A 146 17.36 16.76 -23.25
N ARG A 147 16.33 16.52 -24.06
CA ARG A 147 14.92 16.70 -23.66
C ARG A 147 14.35 15.59 -22.79
N ARG A 148 14.83 14.35 -22.91
CA ARG A 148 14.13 13.15 -22.37
C ARG A 148 14.91 12.36 -21.33
N PHE A 149 16.24 12.43 -21.29
CA PHE A 149 17.04 11.67 -20.32
C PHE A 149 17.07 12.33 -18.93
N PHE A 150 16.46 13.52 -18.79
CA PHE A 150 16.32 14.26 -17.53
C PHE A 150 14.90 14.21 -16.95
N ASP A 151 14.10 13.23 -17.38
CA ASP A 151 12.75 12.90 -16.87
C ASP A 151 12.75 12.28 -15.45
N ALA A 152 13.66 12.73 -14.60
CA ALA A 152 13.72 12.42 -13.18
C ALA A 152 13.36 13.66 -12.35
N ASN A 153 13.16 13.52 -11.04
CA ASN A 153 12.94 14.69 -10.19
C ASN A 153 14.27 15.44 -9.95
N TRP A 154 14.36 16.69 -10.41
CA TRP A 154 15.60 17.47 -10.40
C TRP A 154 16.07 17.90 -9.01
N ASP A 155 15.17 18.00 -8.02
CA ASP A 155 15.52 18.44 -6.67
C ASP A 155 15.92 17.27 -5.75
N ARG A 156 15.34 16.09 -5.98
CA ARG A 156 15.40 14.95 -5.05
C ARG A 156 16.13 13.73 -5.62
N VAL A 157 16.14 13.52 -6.93
CA VAL A 157 16.73 12.33 -7.56
C VAL A 157 18.06 12.67 -8.23
N ILE A 158 18.07 13.64 -9.14
CA ILE A 158 19.28 14.00 -9.90
C ILE A 158 20.45 14.44 -9.00
N PRO A 159 20.28 15.28 -7.94
CA PRO A 159 21.38 15.77 -7.13
C PRO A 159 22.08 14.71 -6.29
N ARG A 160 21.49 13.51 -6.14
CA ARG A 160 22.12 12.35 -5.48
C ARG A 160 23.29 11.77 -6.29
N TYR A 161 23.38 12.11 -7.58
CA TYR A 161 24.37 11.57 -8.51
C TYR A 161 25.19 12.73 -9.09
N PRO A 162 26.39 13.05 -8.55
CA PRO A 162 27.12 14.28 -8.89
C PRO A 162 27.37 14.49 -10.39
N GLY A 163 27.72 13.43 -11.13
CA GLY A 163 27.90 13.51 -12.58
C GLY A 163 26.62 13.83 -13.35
N TYR A 164 25.50 13.21 -12.97
CA TYR A 164 24.19 13.46 -13.59
C TYR A 164 23.67 14.87 -13.27
N HIS A 165 23.93 15.37 -12.06
CA HIS A 165 23.67 16.75 -11.70
C HIS A 165 24.53 17.74 -12.50
N ALA A 166 25.82 17.46 -12.69
CA ALA A 166 26.68 18.28 -13.54
C ALA A 166 26.18 18.34 -15.01
N LEU A 167 25.70 17.21 -15.55
CA LEU A 167 25.07 17.17 -16.87
C LEU A 167 23.77 17.98 -16.92
N LEU A 168 22.92 17.94 -15.87
CA LEU A 168 21.71 18.77 -15.81
C LEU A 168 22.07 20.27 -15.81
N GLN A 169 23.06 20.67 -15.02
CA GLN A 169 23.53 22.06 -14.98
C GLN A 169 24.12 22.50 -16.33
N LYS A 170 24.87 21.62 -17.01
CA LYS A 170 25.36 21.88 -18.37
C LYS A 170 24.22 22.05 -19.39
N ARG A 171 23.12 21.30 -19.25
CA ARG A 171 21.95 21.42 -20.14
C ARG A 171 21.12 22.68 -19.88
N GLY A 172 21.05 23.14 -18.63
CA GLY A 172 20.27 24.32 -18.26
C GLY A 172 18.75 24.08 -18.34
N GLY A 173 18.02 24.93 -19.07
CA GLY A 173 16.55 24.92 -19.17
C GLY A 173 15.93 23.74 -19.93
N THR A 174 14.63 23.82 -20.19
CA THR A 174 13.82 22.84 -20.95
C THR A 174 13.17 23.41 -22.22
N ASP A 175 13.13 24.73 -22.35
CA ASP A 175 12.65 25.43 -23.54
C ASP A 175 13.57 25.19 -24.75
N ASP A 176 13.05 25.45 -25.94
CA ASP A 176 13.75 25.18 -27.20
C ASP A 176 15.06 25.97 -27.34
N GLU A 177 15.12 27.18 -26.78
CA GLU A 177 16.31 28.03 -26.80
C GLU A 177 17.42 27.48 -25.88
N ALA A 178 17.05 26.98 -24.70
CA ALA A 178 17.97 26.28 -23.80
C ALA A 178 18.47 24.97 -24.39
N ILE A 179 17.59 24.18 -25.02
CA ILE A 179 17.99 22.92 -25.68
C ILE A 179 18.89 23.19 -26.90
N ALA A 180 18.63 24.23 -27.69
CA ALA A 180 19.51 24.64 -28.79
C ALA A 180 20.92 25.02 -28.30
N ARG A 181 21.03 25.83 -27.25
CA ARG A 181 22.34 26.10 -26.59
C ARG A 181 23.02 24.85 -26.03
N ALA A 182 22.23 23.92 -25.50
CA ALA A 182 22.78 22.66 -24.98
C ALA A 182 23.36 21.79 -26.12
N LEU A 183 22.74 21.77 -27.32
CA LEU A 183 23.28 21.05 -28.47
C LEU A 183 24.69 21.54 -28.88
N GLU A 184 24.95 22.85 -28.81
CA GLU A 184 26.27 23.42 -29.12
C GLU A 184 27.35 23.04 -28.10
N THR A 185 26.97 22.86 -26.83
CA THR A 185 27.93 22.60 -25.74
C THR A 185 28.09 21.11 -25.41
N PHE A 186 27.14 20.24 -25.78
CA PHE A 186 27.23 18.78 -25.62
C PHE A 186 27.98 18.14 -26.80
N THR A 187 29.30 18.31 -26.76
CA THR A 187 30.27 17.57 -27.58
C THR A 187 30.44 16.13 -27.07
N GLU A 188 31.14 15.33 -27.89
CA GLU A 188 31.91 14.17 -27.41
C GLU A 188 32.98 14.59 -26.38
#